data_AF-A0A7X0LCV3-F1
#
_entry.id   AF-A0A7X0LCV3-F1
#
_cell.length_a   1.000
_cell.length_b   1.000
_cell.length_c   1.000
_cell.angle_alpha   90.00
_cell.angle_beta   90.00
_cell.angle_gamma   90.00
#
_symmetry.space_group_name_H-M   'P 1'
#
loop_
_entity.id
_entity.type
_entity.pdbx_description
1 polymer ?
#
loop_
_entity_poly.entity_id
_entity_poly.type
_entity_poly.pdbx_seq_one_letter_code
_entity_poly.pdbx_strand_id
1 'polypeptide(L)'
;MTTLTEPIVATPTDELARTAALLGTGDAINGHEKAISAGLATVAHDLARGRYQSPLRYPGAKSALAPVITRVITSAKQSREVPEINLLVEPFAGGASASLRMIGDGTVDRILLADADPLVTAFWQVAAEDTERLVDRMHDEWNRFVRRGGSTAVERWDYWRNWSPPADLAPRDRRLAAAMQCLFLNRTTFSGILHGKAGPIGGRAQESKYPIGCRWNPDALTERIRYVGHLYDVGRLVDVWRKDWRRTLDDVPERYPQLLPSRVIAYLDPPYVDKSSLLYRTSFDPRGGYGGQLDEGTGNSADFLHLSLAHYLRNRAQFRWLLSYDNHPSLTESPWLYARDRMNPSESDRVNLGVRCWRITKRLVSTRYSAAGKVGKRAADELLITTLPPSTVPIDDQLRVLP
;
A
#
# COMPACT_ATOMS: atom_id res chain seq x y z
N MET A 1 8.28 -42.28 38.64
CA MET A 1 8.89 -41.47 37.56
C MET A 1 7.97 -41.54 36.36
N THR A 2 7.11 -40.53 36.20
CA THR A 2 6.24 -40.41 35.03
C THR A 2 6.10 -38.92 34.76
N THR A 3 7.03 -38.38 33.97
CA THR A 3 6.94 -37.00 33.47
C THR A 3 6.16 -37.04 32.16
N LEU A 4 4.91 -36.61 32.24
CA LEU A 4 4.08 -36.22 31.10
C LEU A 4 4.75 -35.02 30.42
N THR A 5 5.10 -35.19 29.15
CA THR A 5 5.57 -34.11 28.28
C THR A 5 4.33 -33.41 27.73
N GLU A 6 4.08 -32.18 28.14
CA GLU A 6 3.07 -31.32 27.52
C GLU A 6 3.49 -30.95 26.09
N PRO A 7 2.55 -30.83 25.14
CA PRO A 7 2.88 -30.38 23.80
C PRO A 7 3.20 -28.89 23.83
N ILE A 8 4.35 -28.55 23.26
CA ILE A 8 4.82 -27.18 23.05
C ILE A 8 3.78 -26.43 22.23
N VAL A 9 3.14 -25.43 22.85
CA VAL A 9 2.25 -24.48 22.18
C VAL A 9 3.09 -23.68 21.18
N ALA A 10 2.80 -23.83 19.89
CA ALA A 10 3.46 -23.07 18.84
C ALA A 10 3.27 -21.56 19.09
N THR A 11 4.35 -20.79 18.96
CA THR A 11 4.28 -19.34 19.13
C THR A 11 3.59 -18.68 17.93
N PRO A 12 2.89 -17.54 18.08
CA PRO A 12 2.20 -16.85 16.99
C PRO A 12 3.09 -16.51 15.78
N THR A 13 4.40 -16.41 16.02
CA THR A 13 5.45 -16.18 15.03
C THR A 13 5.58 -17.32 14.01
N ASP A 14 5.52 -18.58 14.47
CA ASP A 14 5.70 -19.77 13.62
C ASP A 14 4.49 -20.00 12.70
N GLU A 15 3.29 -19.57 13.12
CA GLU A 15 2.05 -19.75 12.37
C GLU A 15 1.93 -18.75 11.20
N LEU A 16 2.47 -17.54 11.36
CA LEU A 16 2.46 -16.50 10.35
C LEU A 16 3.51 -16.71 9.25
N ALA A 17 4.72 -17.18 9.61
CA ALA A 17 5.73 -17.59 8.65
C ALA A 17 5.25 -18.78 7.79
N ARG A 18 4.49 -19.71 8.39
CA ARG A 18 3.78 -20.78 7.65
C ARG A 18 2.71 -20.23 6.72
N THR A 19 1.95 -19.22 7.14
CA THR A 19 0.94 -18.57 6.29
C THR A 19 1.57 -17.86 5.07
N ALA A 20 2.71 -17.20 5.26
CA ALA A 20 3.47 -16.60 4.15
C ALA A 20 3.99 -17.66 3.16
N ALA A 21 4.55 -18.77 3.66
CA ALA A 21 4.99 -19.89 2.81
C ALA A 21 3.83 -20.58 2.08
N LEU A 22 2.66 -20.71 2.73
CA LEU A 22 1.46 -21.32 2.16
C LEU A 22 0.77 -20.43 1.11
N LEU A 23 0.93 -19.11 1.20
CA LEU A 23 0.42 -18.20 0.16
C LEU A 23 1.38 -18.08 -1.04
N GLY A 24 2.56 -18.71 -1.00
CA GLY A 24 3.63 -18.62 -2.01
C GLY A 24 4.60 -17.46 -1.74
N THR A 25 5.67 -17.34 -2.53
CA THR A 25 6.46 -16.11 -2.64
C THR A 25 6.75 -15.90 -4.12
N GLY A 26 6.48 -14.72 -4.68
CA GLY A 26 6.82 -14.40 -6.07
C GLY A 26 5.70 -14.23 -7.09
N ASP A 27 4.43 -14.45 -6.75
CA ASP A 27 3.40 -14.47 -7.78
C ASP A 27 2.80 -13.08 -8.05
N ALA A 28 3.02 -12.58 -9.26
CA ALA A 28 2.06 -11.73 -9.98
C ALA A 28 0.64 -12.32 -9.87
N ILE A 29 -0.40 -11.57 -10.24
CA ILE A 29 -1.81 -12.05 -10.19
C ILE A 29 -1.92 -13.50 -10.72
N ASN A 30 -1.12 -13.84 -11.75
CA ASN A 30 -1.21 -15.13 -12.45
C ASN A 30 0.06 -15.99 -12.59
N GLY A 31 1.23 -15.59 -12.10
CA GLY A 31 2.48 -16.24 -12.57
C GLY A 31 2.72 -16.11 -14.09
N HIS A 32 1.78 -15.51 -14.84
CA HIS A 32 1.82 -15.20 -16.27
C HIS A 32 1.62 -13.69 -16.46
N GLU A 33 2.35 -13.14 -17.42
CA GLU A 33 2.35 -11.71 -17.75
C GLU A 33 1.08 -11.29 -18.51
N LYS A 34 0.37 -10.29 -18.01
CA LYS A 34 -0.62 -9.59 -18.84
C LYS A 34 0.14 -8.59 -19.72
N ALA A 35 0.24 -8.89 -21.01
CA ALA A 35 0.92 -8.02 -21.96
C ALA A 35 0.31 -6.60 -21.91
N ILE A 36 1.18 -5.59 -21.84
CA ILE A 36 0.75 -4.19 -21.96
C ILE A 36 0.28 -3.97 -23.39
N SER A 37 -1.04 -3.86 -23.59
CA SER A 37 -1.63 -3.55 -24.90
C SER A 37 -1.14 -2.18 -25.40
N ALA A 38 -0.96 -2.04 -26.71
CA ALA A 38 -0.63 -0.72 -27.30
C ALA A 38 -1.80 0.28 -27.16
N GLY A 39 -3.05 -0.20 -27.21
CA GLY A 39 -4.25 0.61 -27.02
C GLY A 39 -4.63 0.80 -25.56
N LEU A 40 -4.96 2.05 -25.19
CA LEU A 40 -5.51 2.41 -23.88
C LEU A 40 -7.03 2.43 -23.93
N ALA A 41 -7.66 1.41 -23.33
CA ALA A 41 -9.09 1.43 -23.12
C ALA A 41 -9.49 2.54 -22.13
N THR A 42 -10.66 3.13 -22.33
CA THR A 42 -11.22 4.16 -21.45
C THR A 42 -11.72 3.53 -20.15
N VAL A 43 -11.49 4.20 -19.02
CA VAL A 43 -12.05 3.79 -17.72
C VAL A 43 -13.53 4.20 -17.65
N ALA A 44 -14.41 3.36 -18.18
CA ALA A 44 -15.86 3.54 -18.12
C ALA A 44 -16.47 2.96 -16.84
N HIS A 45 -16.27 3.65 -15.70
CA HIS A 45 -16.86 3.27 -14.41
C HIS A 45 -17.13 4.51 -13.55
N ASP A 46 -18.27 4.56 -12.85
CA ASP A 46 -18.70 5.77 -12.11
C ASP A 46 -17.70 6.23 -11.04
N LEU A 47 -17.07 5.27 -10.36
CA LEU A 47 -16.00 5.55 -9.40
C LEU A 47 -14.71 6.13 -10.00
N ALA A 48 -14.53 6.18 -11.32
CA ALA A 48 -13.34 6.79 -11.94
C ALA A 48 -13.14 8.26 -11.48
N ARG A 49 -14.24 8.97 -11.20
CA ARG A 49 -14.23 10.35 -10.64
C ARG A 49 -14.73 10.42 -9.19
N GLY A 50 -14.93 9.27 -8.55
CA GLY A 50 -15.45 9.16 -7.20
C GLY A 50 -14.44 9.58 -6.13
N ARG A 51 -14.93 10.17 -5.04
CA ARG A 51 -14.07 10.56 -3.90
C ARG A 51 -13.46 9.37 -3.15
N TYR A 52 -14.17 8.24 -3.12
CA TYR A 52 -13.81 7.06 -2.32
C TYR A 52 -13.73 5.82 -3.21
N GLN A 53 -12.59 5.64 -3.86
CA GLN A 53 -12.34 4.53 -4.79
C GLN A 53 -11.80 3.27 -4.12
N SER A 54 -10.98 3.40 -3.09
CA SER A 54 -10.37 2.24 -2.42
C SER A 54 -11.38 1.47 -1.56
N PRO A 55 -11.49 0.13 -1.71
CA PRO A 55 -12.24 -0.72 -0.80
C PRO A 55 -11.64 -0.74 0.63
N LEU A 56 -10.32 -0.60 0.73
CA LEU A 56 -9.58 -0.69 1.98
C LEU A 56 -9.47 0.68 2.69
N ARG A 57 -9.33 0.63 4.01
CA ARG A 57 -9.02 1.76 4.88
C ARG A 57 -7.64 1.57 5.47
N TYR A 58 -6.70 2.39 5.06
CA TYR A 58 -5.37 2.40 5.66
C TYR A 58 -5.22 3.57 6.64
N PRO A 59 -4.57 3.35 7.80
CA PRO A 59 -4.18 4.43 8.70
C PRO A 59 -3.32 5.49 8.00
N GLY A 60 -3.36 6.73 8.49
CA GLY A 60 -2.52 7.82 7.96
C GLY A 60 -3.21 8.79 7.00
N ALA A 61 -4.54 8.72 6.85
CA ALA A 61 -5.37 9.68 6.11
C ALA A 61 -4.89 10.00 4.68
N LYS A 62 -4.19 9.06 4.02
CA LYS A 62 -3.53 9.27 2.72
C LYS A 62 -4.50 9.56 1.58
N SER A 63 -5.76 9.20 1.74
CA SER A 63 -6.83 9.67 0.84
C SER A 63 -6.91 11.20 0.75
N ALA A 64 -6.47 11.94 1.78
CA ALA A 64 -6.37 13.39 1.76
C ALA A 64 -5.13 13.91 1.00
N LEU A 65 -4.05 13.11 0.92
CA LEU A 65 -2.87 13.42 0.12
C LEU A 65 -3.05 13.10 -1.36
N ALA A 66 -3.86 12.09 -1.69
CA ALA A 66 -4.10 11.68 -3.08
C ALA A 66 -4.35 12.86 -4.04
N PRO A 67 -5.21 13.86 -3.76
CA PRO A 67 -5.36 15.03 -4.63
C PRO A 67 -4.07 15.87 -4.80
N VAL A 68 -3.24 15.99 -3.75
CA VAL A 68 -1.97 16.73 -3.80
C VAL A 68 -0.96 15.97 -4.66
N ILE A 69 -0.85 14.66 -4.46
CA ILE A 69 0.02 13.77 -5.24
C ILE A 69 -0.36 13.81 -6.71
N THR A 70 -1.66 13.66 -7.02
CA THR A 70 -2.18 13.80 -8.40
C THR A 70 -1.77 15.15 -8.99
N ARG A 71 -1.90 16.26 -8.25
CA ARG A 71 -1.50 17.59 -8.74
C ARG A 71 -0.01 17.65 -9.09
N VAL A 72 0.86 17.15 -8.21
CA VAL A 72 2.31 17.15 -8.41
C VAL A 72 2.70 16.32 -9.63
N ILE A 73 2.10 15.14 -9.78
CA ILE A 73 2.34 14.25 -10.93
C ILE A 73 1.80 14.86 -12.23
N THR A 74 0.62 15.47 -12.21
CA THR A 74 0.06 16.18 -13.37
C THR A 74 0.93 17.36 -13.78
N SER A 75 1.42 18.16 -12.84
CA SER A 75 2.32 19.28 -13.14
C SER A 75 3.65 18.82 -13.77
N ALA A 76 4.17 17.65 -13.38
CA ALA A 76 5.38 17.10 -13.98
C ALA A 76 5.28 16.92 -15.51
N LYS A 77 4.06 16.69 -16.02
CA LYS A 77 3.77 16.55 -17.47
C LYS A 77 4.03 17.81 -18.29
N GLN A 78 4.24 18.96 -17.63
CA GLN A 78 4.62 20.22 -18.29
C GLN A 78 6.11 20.27 -18.66
N SER A 79 6.94 19.37 -18.11
CA SER A 79 8.34 19.26 -18.48
C SER A 79 8.52 18.30 -19.65
N ARG A 80 9.44 18.64 -20.56
CA ARG A 80 9.90 17.74 -21.63
C ARG A 80 10.55 16.46 -21.09
N GLU A 81 10.98 16.47 -19.83
CA GLU A 81 11.59 15.31 -19.18
C GLU A 81 10.57 14.23 -18.75
N VAL A 82 9.28 14.58 -18.64
CA VAL A 82 8.20 13.67 -18.22
C VAL A 82 6.94 13.97 -19.04
N PRO A 83 6.94 13.81 -20.37
CA PRO A 83 5.83 14.27 -21.21
C PRO A 83 4.51 13.49 -20.97
N GLU A 84 4.63 12.22 -20.57
CA GLU A 84 3.51 11.33 -20.29
C GLU A 84 3.94 10.29 -19.25
N ILE A 85 2.97 9.59 -18.66
CA ILE A 85 3.20 8.61 -17.60
C ILE A 85 2.45 7.33 -17.98
N ASN A 86 3.17 6.40 -18.59
CA ASN A 86 2.59 5.15 -19.08
C ASN A 86 2.37 4.15 -17.93
N LEU A 87 3.18 4.22 -16.86
CA LEU A 87 3.04 3.36 -15.70
C LEU A 87 3.35 4.11 -14.40
N LEU A 88 2.41 4.05 -13.47
CA LEU A 88 2.65 4.39 -12.07
C LEU A 88 2.83 3.12 -11.26
N VAL A 89 3.92 3.04 -10.51
CA VAL A 89 4.24 1.89 -9.64
C VAL A 89 4.05 2.32 -8.18
N GLU A 90 3.20 1.62 -7.43
CA GLU A 90 2.98 1.86 -6.00
C GLU A 90 3.44 0.63 -5.19
N PRO A 91 4.74 0.58 -4.77
CA PRO A 91 5.32 -0.56 -4.06
C PRO A 91 4.90 -0.70 -2.59
N PHE A 92 4.17 0.29 -2.09
CA PHE A 92 3.56 0.30 -0.75
C PHE A 92 2.06 0.50 -0.92
N ALA A 93 1.42 -0.39 -1.70
CA ALA A 93 0.05 -0.20 -2.15
C ALA A 93 -0.89 0.09 -0.97
N GLY A 94 -0.89 -0.73 0.09
CA GLY A 94 -1.79 -0.55 1.22
C GLY A 94 -3.24 -0.35 0.75
N GLY A 95 -3.73 0.90 0.87
CA GLY A 95 -5.05 1.30 0.37
C GLY A 95 -5.10 1.82 -1.08
N ALA A 96 -3.99 2.02 -1.77
CA ALA A 96 -3.86 2.42 -3.18
C ALA A 96 -4.68 3.66 -3.59
N SER A 97 -4.96 4.56 -2.63
CA SER A 97 -5.88 5.67 -2.85
C SER A 97 -5.33 6.70 -3.84
N ALA A 98 -4.00 6.85 -3.91
CA ALA A 98 -3.35 7.72 -4.88
C ALA A 98 -3.41 7.12 -6.29
N SER A 99 -3.01 5.85 -6.46
CA SER A 99 -3.06 5.17 -7.75
C SER A 99 -4.46 5.07 -8.33
N LEU A 100 -5.46 4.65 -7.53
CA LEU A 100 -6.85 4.53 -7.98
C LEU A 100 -7.45 5.86 -8.45
N ARG A 101 -7.01 6.98 -7.85
CA ARG A 101 -7.41 8.32 -8.25
C ARG A 101 -6.80 8.69 -9.60
N MET A 102 -5.48 8.56 -9.71
CA MET A 102 -4.74 8.95 -10.91
C MET A 102 -5.07 8.10 -12.14
N ILE A 103 -5.38 6.81 -11.95
CA ILE A 103 -5.83 5.97 -13.07
C ILE A 103 -7.26 6.32 -13.49
N GLY A 104 -8.12 6.67 -12.54
CA GLY A 104 -9.52 7.00 -12.79
C GLY A 104 -9.71 8.33 -13.50
N ASP A 105 -8.94 9.35 -13.14
CA ASP A 105 -8.99 10.66 -13.80
C ASP A 105 -8.12 10.74 -15.08
N GLY A 106 -7.38 9.68 -15.40
CA GLY A 106 -6.53 9.60 -16.59
C GLY A 106 -5.21 10.37 -16.47
N THR A 107 -4.80 10.76 -15.27
CA THR A 107 -3.47 11.36 -15.02
C THR A 107 -2.36 10.42 -15.48
N VAL A 108 -2.52 9.12 -15.21
CA VAL A 108 -1.61 8.04 -15.62
C VAL A 108 -2.33 7.00 -16.47
N ASP A 109 -1.59 6.36 -17.38
CA ASP A 109 -2.19 5.40 -18.30
C ASP A 109 -2.43 4.04 -17.64
N ARG A 110 -1.52 3.61 -16.78
CA ARG A 110 -1.59 2.30 -16.11
C ARG A 110 -1.04 2.38 -14.70
N ILE A 111 -1.48 1.47 -13.84
CA ILE A 111 -0.96 1.28 -12.49
C ILE A 111 -0.46 -0.14 -12.28
N LEU A 112 0.60 -0.28 -11.50
CA LEU A 112 1.06 -1.53 -10.90
C LEU A 112 1.04 -1.35 -9.39
N LEU A 113 0.36 -2.26 -8.70
CA LEU A 113 0.31 -2.26 -7.25
C LEU A 113 1.25 -3.35 -6.73
N ALA A 114 2.00 -3.05 -5.68
CA ALA A 114 2.70 -4.09 -4.93
C ALA A 114 2.63 -3.83 -3.44
N ASP A 115 2.61 -4.90 -2.66
CA ASP A 115 2.74 -4.82 -1.22
C ASP A 115 3.52 -6.04 -0.71
N ALA A 116 4.29 -5.85 0.36
CA ALA A 116 4.94 -6.95 1.04
C ALA A 116 3.95 -7.74 1.90
N ASP A 117 2.84 -7.13 2.34
CA ASP A 117 1.82 -7.79 3.13
C ASP A 117 1.03 -8.81 2.27
N PRO A 118 1.06 -10.11 2.62
CA PRO A 118 0.39 -11.14 1.85
C PRO A 118 -1.14 -11.01 1.88
N LEU A 119 -1.73 -10.46 2.95
CA LEU A 119 -3.18 -10.25 3.03
C LEU A 119 -3.62 -9.12 2.10
N VAL A 120 -2.87 -8.01 2.11
CA VAL A 120 -3.12 -6.86 1.23
C VAL A 120 -2.98 -7.26 -0.23
N THR A 121 -1.90 -7.98 -0.53
CA THR A 121 -1.68 -8.45 -1.89
C THR A 121 -2.78 -9.41 -2.34
N ALA A 122 -3.13 -10.42 -1.52
CA ALA A 122 -4.20 -11.34 -1.85
C ALA A 122 -5.52 -10.60 -2.10
N PHE A 123 -5.82 -9.57 -1.29
CA PHE A 123 -6.98 -8.72 -1.51
C PHE A 123 -6.98 -8.08 -2.89
N TRP A 124 -5.91 -7.36 -3.26
CA TRP A 124 -5.84 -6.67 -4.54
C TRP A 124 -5.85 -7.64 -5.72
N GLN A 125 -5.20 -8.80 -5.60
CA GLN A 125 -5.21 -9.85 -6.64
C GLN A 125 -6.62 -10.39 -6.88
N VAL A 126 -7.34 -10.76 -5.81
CA VAL A 126 -8.70 -11.31 -5.93
C VAL A 126 -9.70 -10.23 -6.35
N ALA A 127 -9.57 -9.00 -5.85
CA ALA A 127 -10.43 -7.89 -6.29
C ALA A 127 -10.28 -7.59 -7.78
N ALA A 128 -9.08 -7.78 -8.35
CA ALA A 128 -8.79 -7.60 -9.76
C ALA A 128 -9.26 -8.77 -10.65
N GLU A 129 -9.08 -10.02 -10.20
CA GLU A 129 -9.24 -11.20 -11.06
C GLU A 129 -10.45 -12.10 -10.72
N ASP A 130 -10.85 -12.16 -9.46
CA ASP A 130 -11.95 -13.01 -8.97
C ASP A 130 -13.01 -12.12 -8.30
N THR A 131 -13.28 -10.98 -8.96
CA THR A 131 -14.04 -9.83 -8.44
C THR A 131 -15.41 -10.24 -7.90
N GLU A 132 -16.23 -10.91 -8.71
CA GLU A 132 -17.59 -11.27 -8.32
C GLU A 132 -17.60 -12.32 -7.20
N ARG A 133 -16.64 -13.26 -7.19
CA ARG A 133 -16.53 -14.24 -6.11
C ARG A 133 -16.16 -13.60 -4.78
N LEU A 134 -15.34 -12.55 -4.79
CA LEU A 134 -15.05 -11.73 -3.61
C LEU A 134 -16.28 -10.92 -3.16
N VAL A 135 -17.03 -10.34 -4.09
CA VAL A 135 -18.28 -9.62 -3.80
C VAL A 135 -19.29 -10.56 -3.14
N ASP A 136 -19.53 -11.74 -3.71
CA ASP A 136 -20.44 -12.75 -3.16
C ASP A 136 -20.02 -13.16 -1.75
N ARG A 137 -18.72 -13.46 -1.57
CA ARG A 137 -18.17 -13.84 -0.28
C ARG A 137 -18.29 -12.74 0.77
N MET A 138 -18.07 -11.48 0.38
CA MET A 138 -18.23 -10.31 1.24
C MET A 138 -19.69 -10.14 1.69
N HIS A 139 -20.65 -10.34 0.78
CA HIS A 139 -22.08 -10.29 1.13
C HIS A 139 -22.48 -11.43 2.06
N ASP A 140 -21.95 -12.64 1.87
CA ASP A 140 -22.17 -13.76 2.79
C ASP A 140 -21.67 -13.45 4.21
N GLU A 141 -20.44 -12.91 4.33
CA GLU A 141 -19.89 -12.47 5.63
C GLU A 141 -20.76 -11.39 6.29
N TRP A 142 -21.20 -10.41 5.51
CA TRP A 142 -22.07 -9.35 5.98
C TRP A 142 -23.39 -9.90 6.53
N ASN A 143 -24.10 -10.69 5.71
CA ASN A 143 -25.45 -11.15 6.01
C ASN A 143 -25.48 -12.10 7.21
N ARG A 144 -24.48 -12.96 7.34
CA ARG A 144 -24.43 -13.99 8.38
C ARG A 144 -23.85 -13.50 9.70
N PHE A 145 -22.82 -12.64 9.64
CA PHE A 145 -22.03 -12.34 10.83
C PHE A 145 -22.02 -10.87 11.22
N VAL A 146 -21.87 -9.95 10.26
CA VAL A 146 -21.61 -8.53 10.57
C VAL A 146 -22.89 -7.72 10.76
N ARG A 147 -23.93 -7.94 9.95
CA ARG A 147 -25.16 -7.13 9.93
C ARG A 147 -25.88 -7.10 11.27
N ARG A 148 -25.88 -8.23 12.01
CA ARG A 148 -26.49 -8.33 13.34
C ARG A 148 -25.68 -7.58 14.42
N GLY A 149 -24.38 -7.41 14.21
CA GLY A 149 -23.46 -6.86 15.19
C GLY A 149 -23.30 -7.74 16.44
N GLY A 150 -22.83 -7.15 17.53
CA GLY A 150 -22.71 -7.82 18.84
C GLY A 150 -21.70 -8.97 18.87
N SER A 151 -21.96 -9.97 19.72
CA SER A 151 -21.05 -11.10 19.95
C SER A 151 -20.80 -11.92 18.69
N THR A 152 -21.82 -12.16 17.85
CA THR A 152 -21.66 -12.92 16.59
C THR A 152 -20.61 -12.30 15.66
N ALA A 153 -20.60 -10.98 15.53
CA ALA A 153 -19.62 -10.30 14.70
C ALA A 153 -18.21 -10.31 15.33
N VAL A 154 -18.12 -10.24 16.67
CA VAL A 154 -16.85 -10.34 17.41
C VAL A 154 -16.26 -11.74 17.34
N GLU A 155 -17.08 -12.79 17.48
CA GLU A 155 -16.67 -14.19 17.29
C GLU A 155 -16.15 -14.41 15.86
N ARG A 156 -16.82 -13.83 14.86
CA ARG A 156 -16.34 -13.91 13.47
C ARG A 156 -15.03 -13.14 13.26
N TRP A 157 -14.86 -12.01 13.96
CA TRP A 157 -13.58 -11.31 13.99
C TRP A 157 -12.48 -12.18 14.58
N ASP A 158 -12.72 -12.83 15.73
CA ASP A 158 -11.76 -13.75 16.34
C ASP A 158 -11.42 -14.91 15.40
N TYR A 159 -12.41 -15.46 14.68
CA TYR A 159 -12.18 -16.46 13.64
C TYR A 159 -11.19 -15.94 12.58
N TRP A 160 -11.45 -14.78 11.99
CA TRP A 160 -10.56 -14.23 10.95
C TRP A 160 -9.20 -13.80 11.48
N ARG A 161 -9.08 -13.39 12.75
CA ARG A 161 -7.78 -13.09 13.37
C ARG A 161 -6.89 -14.31 13.53
N ASN A 162 -7.49 -15.47 13.79
CA ASN A 162 -6.79 -16.72 14.02
C ASN A 162 -6.89 -17.69 12.83
N TRP A 163 -7.42 -17.23 11.70
CA TRP A 163 -7.60 -18.08 10.54
C TRP A 163 -6.25 -18.35 9.88
N SER A 164 -5.99 -19.64 9.70
CA SER A 164 -4.85 -20.18 8.96
C SER A 164 -5.38 -21.13 7.87
N PRO A 165 -4.83 -21.11 6.66
CA PRO A 165 -5.32 -21.94 5.57
C PRO A 165 -5.04 -23.44 5.82
N PRO A 166 -6.02 -24.34 5.59
CA PRO A 166 -5.76 -25.78 5.54
C PRO A 166 -4.72 -26.14 4.47
N ALA A 167 -3.91 -27.17 4.72
CA ALA A 167 -2.81 -27.56 3.85
C ALA A 167 -3.29 -28.00 2.44
N ASP A 168 -4.45 -28.65 2.38
CA ASP A 168 -5.11 -29.18 1.20
C ASP A 168 -6.03 -28.17 0.49
N LEU A 169 -6.20 -26.96 1.06
CA LEU A 169 -7.02 -25.93 0.43
C LEU A 169 -6.41 -25.50 -0.90
N ALA A 170 -7.21 -25.57 -1.98
CA ALA A 170 -6.79 -25.20 -3.32
C ALA A 170 -6.22 -23.77 -3.37
N PRO A 171 -5.17 -23.49 -4.16
CA PRO A 171 -4.51 -22.17 -4.17
C PRO A 171 -5.45 -20.99 -4.42
N ARG A 172 -6.40 -21.13 -5.35
CA ARG A 172 -7.40 -20.10 -5.65
C ARG A 172 -8.31 -19.81 -4.45
N ASP A 173 -8.79 -20.86 -3.77
CA ASP A 173 -9.66 -20.73 -2.60
C ASP A 173 -8.91 -20.17 -1.39
N ARG A 174 -7.65 -20.55 -1.24
CA ARG A 174 -6.73 -19.99 -0.25
C ARG A 174 -6.54 -18.49 -0.45
N ARG A 175 -6.33 -18.05 -1.69
CA ARG A 175 -6.19 -16.63 -2.04
C ARG A 175 -7.48 -15.85 -1.78
N LEU A 176 -8.64 -16.41 -2.19
CA LEU A 176 -9.96 -15.82 -1.90
C LEU A 176 -10.20 -15.68 -0.39
N ALA A 177 -9.87 -16.70 0.41
CA ALA A 177 -10.03 -16.66 1.86
C ALA A 177 -9.11 -15.61 2.50
N ALA A 178 -7.85 -15.49 2.04
CA ALA A 178 -6.91 -14.45 2.50
C ALA A 178 -7.38 -13.03 2.11
N ALA A 179 -7.91 -12.86 0.89
CA ALA A 179 -8.52 -11.60 0.45
C ALA A 179 -9.73 -11.22 1.33
N MET A 180 -10.58 -12.19 1.65
CA MET A 180 -11.71 -11.98 2.54
C MET A 180 -11.26 -11.68 3.97
N GLN A 181 -10.23 -12.36 4.48
CA GLN A 181 -9.62 -12.07 5.78
C GLN A 181 -9.10 -10.63 5.84
N CYS A 182 -8.37 -10.19 4.80
CA CYS A 182 -7.89 -8.81 4.68
C CYS A 182 -9.05 -7.81 4.74
N LEU A 183 -10.05 -7.97 3.87
CA LEU A 183 -11.19 -7.06 3.80
C LEU A 183 -11.96 -7.05 5.13
N PHE A 184 -12.22 -8.23 5.71
CA PHE A 184 -12.98 -8.35 6.94
C PHE A 184 -12.29 -7.60 8.08
N LEU A 185 -11.02 -7.94 8.34
CA LEU A 185 -10.22 -7.30 9.39
C LEU A 185 -10.06 -5.80 9.13
N ASN A 186 -9.84 -5.39 7.88
CA ASN A 186 -9.73 -3.98 7.53
C ASN A 186 -11.01 -3.18 7.82
N ARG A 187 -12.20 -3.76 7.57
CA ARG A 187 -13.47 -3.06 7.83
C ARG A 187 -13.88 -3.08 9.30
N THR A 188 -13.48 -4.10 10.05
CA THR A 188 -13.98 -4.37 11.41
C THR A 188 -12.96 -4.11 12.53
N THR A 189 -11.69 -3.84 12.21
CA THR A 189 -10.64 -3.55 13.22
C THR A 189 -10.41 -2.05 13.38
N PHE A 190 -10.05 -1.61 14.59
CA PHE A 190 -9.77 -0.20 14.84
C PHE A 190 -8.75 0.35 13.83
N SER A 191 -9.11 1.48 13.21
CA SER A 191 -8.34 2.12 12.12
C SER A 191 -8.04 1.26 10.88
N GLY A 192 -8.63 0.07 10.74
CA GLY A 192 -8.35 -0.87 9.64
C GLY A 192 -6.99 -1.56 9.74
N ILE A 193 -6.41 -1.57 10.94
CA ILE A 193 -5.14 -2.23 11.21
C ILE A 193 -5.30 -3.74 11.05
N LEU A 194 -4.50 -4.35 10.18
CA LEU A 194 -4.56 -5.79 9.92
C LEU A 194 -3.81 -6.61 10.97
N HIS A 195 -2.84 -6.02 11.67
CA HIS A 195 -1.89 -6.77 12.49
C HIS A 195 -1.63 -6.14 13.86
N GLY A 196 -0.94 -6.89 14.73
CA GLY A 196 -0.62 -6.42 16.08
C GLY A 196 -1.84 -6.40 17.01
N LYS A 197 -1.83 -5.51 18.00
CA LYS A 197 -2.76 -5.53 19.15
C LYS A 197 -4.09 -4.80 18.92
N ALA A 198 -4.36 -4.32 17.72
CA ALA A 198 -5.61 -3.60 17.44
C ALA A 198 -6.81 -4.54 17.55
N GLY A 199 -7.81 -4.16 18.36
CA GLY A 199 -9.03 -4.92 18.57
C GLY A 199 -10.18 -4.54 17.61
N PRO A 200 -11.31 -5.25 17.69
CA PRO A 200 -12.49 -4.94 16.88
C PRO A 200 -13.02 -3.53 17.18
N ILE A 201 -13.54 -2.87 16.15
CA ILE A 201 -14.26 -1.61 16.29
C ILE A 201 -15.41 -1.82 17.26
N GLY A 202 -15.58 -0.88 18.18
CA GLY A 202 -16.59 -0.94 19.22
C GLY A 202 -16.17 -1.68 20.49
N GLY A 203 -14.96 -2.26 20.50
CA GLY A 203 -14.44 -3.03 21.62
C GLY A 203 -15.09 -4.42 21.70
N ARG A 204 -14.51 -5.33 22.48
CA ARG A 204 -15.04 -6.71 22.57
C ARG A 204 -16.46 -6.76 23.15
N ALA A 205 -16.79 -5.86 24.08
CA ALA A 205 -18.13 -5.71 24.65
C ALA A 205 -19.16 -5.05 23.69
N GLN A 206 -18.71 -4.45 22.58
CA GLN A 206 -19.58 -3.76 21.60
C GLN A 206 -20.43 -2.61 22.19
N GLU A 207 -19.93 -1.93 23.22
CA GLU A 207 -20.65 -0.84 23.92
C GLU A 207 -20.39 0.56 23.32
N SER A 208 -19.46 0.66 22.37
CA SER A 208 -19.17 1.95 21.72
C SER A 208 -20.32 2.40 20.81
N LYS A 209 -20.49 3.72 20.66
CA LYS A 209 -21.34 4.32 19.62
C LYS A 209 -20.97 3.91 18.19
N TYR A 210 -19.77 3.37 17.97
CA TYR A 210 -19.33 2.82 16.70
C TYR A 210 -19.27 1.29 16.79
N PRO A 211 -20.32 0.57 16.39
CA PRO A 211 -20.33 -0.89 16.39
C PRO A 211 -19.35 -1.46 15.35
N ILE A 212 -18.99 -2.73 15.48
CA ILE A 212 -18.03 -3.41 14.61
C ILE A 212 -18.34 -3.31 13.12
N GLY A 213 -19.63 -3.35 12.76
CA GLY A 213 -20.12 -3.25 11.38
C GLY A 213 -20.25 -1.82 10.85
N CYS A 214 -19.97 -0.76 11.63
CA CYS A 214 -20.26 0.62 11.24
C CYS A 214 -19.51 1.11 9.99
N ARG A 215 -18.48 0.37 9.56
CA ARG A 215 -17.72 0.64 8.34
C ARG A 215 -18.03 -0.36 7.24
N TRP A 216 -18.96 -1.28 7.41
CA TRP A 216 -19.30 -2.25 6.38
C TRP A 216 -20.52 -1.77 5.61
N ASN A 217 -20.30 -0.98 4.55
CA ASN A 217 -21.34 -0.64 3.59
C ASN A 217 -21.18 -1.59 2.39
N PRO A 218 -22.01 -2.65 2.29
CA PRO A 218 -21.81 -3.69 1.29
C PRO A 218 -21.99 -3.16 -0.15
N ASP A 219 -22.93 -2.28 -0.40
CA ASP A 219 -23.17 -1.70 -1.74
C ASP A 219 -21.97 -0.84 -2.17
N ALA A 220 -21.53 0.06 -1.29
CA ALA A 220 -20.37 0.91 -1.59
C ALA A 220 -19.05 0.12 -1.65
N LEU A 221 -18.95 -1.05 -1.00
CA LEU A 221 -17.79 -1.94 -1.14
C LEU A 221 -17.87 -2.72 -2.46
N THR A 222 -19.05 -3.19 -2.85
CA THR A 222 -19.30 -3.87 -4.13
C THR A 222 -18.83 -3.00 -5.29
N GLU A 223 -19.27 -1.75 -5.34
CA GLU A 223 -18.88 -0.81 -6.41
C GLU A 223 -17.37 -0.56 -6.45
N ARG A 224 -16.72 -0.48 -5.28
CA ARG A 224 -15.25 -0.28 -5.22
C ARG A 224 -14.47 -1.51 -5.64
N ILE A 225 -14.95 -2.71 -5.32
CA ILE A 225 -14.32 -3.97 -5.75
C ILE A 225 -14.51 -4.14 -7.26
N ARG A 226 -15.71 -3.89 -7.79
CA ARG A 226 -15.99 -3.91 -9.23
C ARG A 226 -15.21 -2.86 -10.01
N TYR A 227 -14.94 -1.70 -9.43
CA TYR A 227 -14.05 -0.72 -10.04
C TYR A 227 -12.63 -1.27 -10.25
N VAL A 228 -12.09 -2.01 -9.28
CA VAL A 228 -10.77 -2.65 -9.40
C VAL A 228 -10.79 -3.73 -10.47
N GLY A 229 -11.81 -4.59 -10.47
CA GLY A 229 -12.02 -5.60 -11.52
C GLY A 229 -12.07 -4.97 -12.92
N HIS A 230 -12.89 -3.92 -13.09
CA HIS A 230 -12.98 -3.16 -14.35
C HIS A 230 -11.62 -2.61 -14.80
N LEU A 231 -10.86 -1.98 -13.89
CA LEU A 231 -9.51 -1.49 -14.20
C LEU A 231 -8.60 -2.62 -14.68
N TYR A 232 -8.68 -3.80 -14.07
CA TYR A 232 -7.91 -4.97 -14.51
C TYR A 232 -8.36 -5.46 -15.88
N ASP A 233 -9.67 -5.64 -16.10
CA ASP A 233 -10.26 -6.11 -17.35
C ASP A 233 -9.84 -5.25 -18.54
N VAL A 234 -9.94 -3.92 -18.40
CA VAL A 234 -9.53 -2.97 -19.44
C VAL A 234 -8.01 -2.72 -19.50
N GLY A 235 -7.22 -3.44 -18.70
CA GLY A 235 -5.76 -3.42 -18.68
C GLY A 235 -5.13 -2.18 -18.01
N ARG A 236 -5.93 -1.36 -17.33
CA ARG A 236 -5.49 -0.13 -16.65
C ARG A 236 -4.79 -0.44 -15.32
N LEU A 237 -5.15 -1.53 -14.65
CA LEU A 237 -4.33 -2.19 -13.64
C LEU A 237 -3.57 -3.34 -14.34
N VAL A 238 -2.25 -3.24 -14.46
CA VAL A 238 -1.46 -4.22 -15.23
C VAL A 238 -1.16 -5.49 -14.43
N ASP A 239 -0.87 -5.33 -13.14
CA ASP A 239 -0.52 -6.44 -12.25
C ASP A 239 -0.61 -6.01 -10.78
N VAL A 240 -0.62 -7.01 -9.90
CA VAL A 240 -0.53 -6.87 -8.45
C VAL A 240 0.54 -7.85 -7.93
N TRP A 241 1.62 -7.32 -7.34
CA TRP A 241 2.77 -8.11 -6.92
C TRP A 241 2.88 -8.25 -5.41
N ARG A 242 3.15 -9.47 -4.95
CA ARG A 242 3.56 -9.70 -3.56
C ARG A 242 5.07 -9.60 -3.46
N LYS A 243 5.57 -8.37 -3.41
CA LYS A 243 7.01 -8.07 -3.36
C LYS A 243 7.25 -6.90 -2.43
N ASP A 244 8.41 -6.88 -1.78
CA ASP A 244 8.88 -5.66 -1.13
C ASP A 244 9.17 -4.57 -2.17
N TRP A 245 9.34 -3.34 -1.68
CA TRP A 245 9.57 -2.19 -2.53
C TRP A 245 10.82 -2.32 -3.39
N ARG A 246 11.88 -2.96 -2.91
CA ARG A 246 13.15 -3.04 -3.64
C ARG A 246 13.00 -3.98 -4.82
N ARG A 247 12.52 -5.19 -4.58
CA ARG A 247 12.22 -6.17 -5.63
C ARG A 247 11.21 -5.62 -6.63
N THR A 248 10.19 -4.90 -6.16
CA THR A 248 9.22 -4.25 -7.06
C THR A 248 9.90 -3.26 -8.00
N LEU A 249 10.76 -2.38 -7.50
CA LEU A 249 11.43 -1.38 -8.34
C LEU A 249 12.47 -2.01 -9.27
N ASP A 250 13.23 -3.00 -8.80
CA ASP A 250 14.26 -3.69 -9.57
C ASP A 250 13.66 -4.54 -10.72
N ASP A 251 12.49 -5.15 -10.51
CA ASP A 251 11.90 -6.07 -11.49
C ASP A 251 11.04 -5.36 -12.56
N VAL A 252 10.62 -4.10 -12.33
CA VAL A 252 9.78 -3.35 -13.29
C VAL A 252 10.44 -3.21 -14.67
N PRO A 253 11.72 -2.81 -14.80
CA PRO A 253 12.37 -2.69 -16.10
C PRO A 253 12.57 -4.03 -16.81
N GLU A 254 12.77 -5.12 -16.07
CA GLU A 254 12.87 -6.47 -16.65
C GLU A 254 11.51 -6.96 -17.15
N ARG A 255 10.43 -6.70 -16.38
CA ARG A 255 9.07 -7.11 -16.73
C ARG A 255 8.48 -6.31 -17.89
N TYR A 256 8.82 -5.02 -17.96
CA TYR A 256 8.26 -4.09 -18.94
C TYR A 256 9.36 -3.38 -19.73
N PRO A 257 10.23 -4.10 -20.44
CA PRO A 257 11.40 -3.54 -21.14
C PRO A 257 11.02 -2.57 -22.26
N GLN A 258 9.77 -2.65 -22.76
CA GLN A 258 9.21 -1.73 -23.74
C GLN A 258 8.88 -0.34 -23.17
N LEU A 259 8.80 -0.19 -21.85
CA LEU A 259 8.51 1.10 -21.22
C LEU A 259 9.78 1.93 -21.12
N LEU A 260 9.69 3.17 -21.60
CA LEU A 260 10.76 4.14 -21.40
C LEU A 260 10.85 4.52 -19.91
N PRO A 261 12.03 4.48 -19.28
CA PRO A 261 12.20 4.89 -17.87
C PRO A 261 11.67 6.30 -17.54
N SER A 262 11.70 7.21 -18.50
CA SER A 262 11.18 8.58 -18.37
C SER A 262 9.65 8.67 -18.30
N ARG A 263 8.95 7.57 -18.58
CA ARG A 263 7.47 7.45 -18.57
C ARG A 263 6.96 6.54 -17.45
N VAL A 264 7.85 6.11 -16.56
CA VAL A 264 7.53 5.35 -15.36
C VAL A 264 7.76 6.25 -14.14
N ILE A 265 6.83 6.24 -13.20
CA ILE A 265 6.98 6.94 -11.92
C ILE A 265 6.67 5.95 -10.79
N ALA A 266 7.52 5.90 -9.77
CA ALA A 266 7.15 5.27 -8.49
C ALA A 266 6.52 6.30 -7.55
N TYR A 267 5.37 5.95 -6.98
CA TYR A 267 4.83 6.64 -5.81
C TYR A 267 5.05 5.76 -4.57
N LEU A 268 5.82 6.26 -3.60
CA LEU A 268 6.17 5.54 -2.39
C LEU A 268 5.56 6.22 -1.17
N ASP A 269 4.89 5.43 -0.33
CA ASP A 269 4.36 5.85 0.96
C ASP A 269 4.76 4.82 2.05
N PRO A 270 6.06 4.77 2.40
CA PRO A 270 6.52 3.82 3.40
C PRO A 270 5.94 4.15 4.78
N PRO A 271 5.98 3.19 5.72
CA PRO A 271 5.71 3.44 7.13
C PRO A 271 6.49 4.63 7.69
N TYR A 272 5.84 5.41 8.56
CA TYR A 272 6.36 6.64 9.16
C TYR A 272 7.46 6.36 10.19
N VAL A 273 8.42 7.29 10.33
CA VAL A 273 9.54 7.17 11.28
C VAL A 273 9.01 7.11 12.72
N ASP A 274 8.11 8.04 13.07
CA ASP A 274 7.60 8.19 14.45
C ASP A 274 6.60 7.11 14.89
N LYS A 275 6.06 6.32 13.94
CA LYS A 275 5.02 5.30 14.22
C LYS A 275 5.55 3.86 14.13
N SER A 276 6.87 3.70 14.12
CA SER A 276 7.55 2.52 13.56
C SER A 276 7.71 1.30 14.48
N SER A 277 7.39 1.34 15.78
CA SER A 277 7.78 0.20 16.62
C SER A 277 6.84 -1.03 16.57
N LEU A 278 5.54 -0.90 16.25
CA LEU A 278 4.58 -2.00 16.46
C LEU A 278 3.61 -2.32 15.32
N LEU A 279 3.35 -1.42 14.37
CA LEU A 279 2.22 -1.59 13.43
C LEU A 279 2.57 -2.16 12.04
N TYR A 280 3.81 -2.04 11.54
CA TYR A 280 4.06 -2.15 10.09
C TYR A 280 5.36 -2.83 9.65
N ARG A 281 5.95 -3.70 10.48
CA ARG A 281 7.12 -4.51 10.06
C ARG A 281 6.88 -5.30 8.75
N THR A 282 5.64 -5.67 8.48
CA THR A 282 5.20 -6.40 7.27
C THR A 282 5.31 -5.60 5.98
N SER A 283 5.16 -4.26 6.01
CA SER A 283 5.21 -3.43 4.80
C SER A 283 6.61 -3.33 4.19
N PHE A 284 7.65 -3.73 4.92
CA PHE A 284 9.03 -3.77 4.44
C PHE A 284 9.56 -5.19 4.20
N ASP A 285 8.95 -6.24 4.78
CA ASP A 285 9.43 -7.63 4.68
C ASP A 285 8.27 -8.59 4.33
N PRO A 286 8.32 -9.28 3.17
CA PRO A 286 7.30 -10.22 2.72
C PRO A 286 7.24 -11.51 3.56
N ARG A 287 8.21 -11.74 4.46
CA ARG A 287 8.14 -12.78 5.50
C ARG A 287 7.24 -12.37 6.67
N GLY A 288 6.64 -11.18 6.59
CA GLY A 288 5.65 -10.65 7.50
C GLY A 288 6.20 -10.46 8.89
N GLY A 289 7.13 -9.50 9.06
CA GLY A 289 7.96 -9.23 10.24
C GLY A 289 7.28 -9.23 11.62
N TYR A 290 6.76 -10.37 12.02
CA TYR A 290 6.24 -10.71 13.33
C TYR A 290 7.18 -11.75 13.90
N GLY A 291 7.77 -11.43 15.05
CA GLY A 291 8.27 -12.47 15.95
C GLY A 291 9.77 -12.72 16.05
N GLY A 292 10.62 -11.84 15.53
CA GLY A 292 11.90 -11.65 16.21
C GLY A 292 11.62 -10.90 17.52
N GLN A 293 11.82 -11.54 18.67
CA GLN A 293 12.26 -10.79 19.86
C GLN A 293 13.36 -9.86 19.34
N LEU A 294 13.15 -8.55 19.46
CA LEU A 294 14.33 -7.71 19.52
C LEU A 294 15.05 -8.25 20.74
N ASP A 295 16.25 -8.79 20.55
CA ASP A 295 17.25 -8.57 21.60
C ASP A 295 17.16 -7.09 21.90
N GLU A 296 16.81 -6.74 23.14
CA GLU A 296 16.62 -5.38 23.61
C GLU A 296 17.90 -4.51 23.45
N GLY A 297 18.95 -5.04 22.80
CA GLY A 297 20.18 -4.36 22.39
C GLY A 297 20.29 -3.94 20.92
N THR A 298 19.33 -4.17 20.01
CA THR A 298 19.43 -3.69 18.60
C THR A 298 18.31 -2.74 18.18
N GLY A 299 18.39 -1.49 18.62
CA GLY A 299 17.54 -0.38 18.16
C GLY A 299 17.68 0.00 16.66
N ASN A 300 18.18 -0.89 15.80
CA ASN A 300 18.70 -0.57 14.46
C ASN A 300 17.84 -1.07 13.27
N SER A 301 16.76 -1.85 13.46
CA SER A 301 16.10 -2.51 12.32
C SER A 301 15.19 -1.62 11.47
N ALA A 302 14.33 -0.78 12.08
CA ALA A 302 13.44 0.12 11.34
C ALA A 302 14.20 1.28 10.68
N ASP A 303 15.14 1.86 11.41
CA ASP A 303 16.03 2.90 10.88
C ASP A 303 16.85 2.38 9.70
N PHE A 304 17.33 1.14 9.77
CA PHE A 304 18.04 0.52 8.65
C PHE A 304 17.15 0.38 7.39
N LEU A 305 15.86 0.08 7.54
CA LEU A 305 14.94 -0.02 6.41
C LEU A 305 14.72 1.34 5.73
N HIS A 306 14.57 2.41 6.51
CA HIS A 306 14.46 3.77 5.99
C HIS A 306 15.76 4.25 5.33
N LEU A 307 16.91 3.95 5.93
CA LEU A 307 18.23 4.22 5.36
C LEU A 307 18.45 3.43 4.07
N SER A 308 18.01 2.17 4.02
CA SER A 308 18.11 1.32 2.82
C SER A 308 17.27 1.88 1.67
N LEU A 309 16.02 2.27 1.95
CA LEU A 309 15.17 2.93 0.96
C LEU A 309 15.78 4.24 0.46
N ALA A 310 16.23 5.10 1.36
CA ALA A 310 16.86 6.37 0.99
C ALA A 310 18.16 6.17 0.22
N HIS A 311 18.96 5.15 0.56
CA HIS A 311 20.15 4.79 -0.20
C HIS A 311 19.78 4.36 -1.63
N TYR A 312 18.78 3.49 -1.77
CA TYR A 312 18.32 3.04 -3.08
C TYR A 312 17.79 4.20 -3.92
N LEU A 313 16.85 4.99 -3.39
CA LEU A 313 16.23 6.09 -4.12
C LEU A 313 17.23 7.18 -4.54
N ARG A 314 18.34 7.34 -3.81
CA ARG A 314 19.40 8.30 -4.14
C ARG A 314 20.46 7.77 -5.10
N ASN A 315 20.63 6.45 -5.23
CA ASN A 315 21.79 5.89 -5.94
C ASN A 315 21.46 4.83 -7.00
N ARG A 316 20.26 4.23 -6.95
CA ARG A 316 19.91 3.02 -7.74
C ARG A 316 18.57 3.11 -8.45
N ALA A 317 17.70 4.06 -8.11
CA ALA A 317 16.39 4.16 -8.75
C ALA A 317 16.52 4.34 -10.28
N GLN A 318 15.78 3.52 -11.01
CA GLN A 318 15.83 3.43 -12.47
C GLN A 318 14.73 4.25 -13.16
N PHE A 319 13.94 5.01 -12.41
CA PHE A 319 12.92 5.92 -12.92
C PHE A 319 12.61 6.97 -11.86
N ARG A 320 11.85 8.00 -12.24
CA ARG A 320 11.51 9.09 -11.31
C ARG A 320 10.60 8.58 -10.21
N TRP A 321 10.66 9.25 -9.07
CA TRP A 321 9.91 8.85 -7.89
C TRP A 321 9.36 10.03 -7.11
N LEU A 322 8.27 9.78 -6.40
CA LEU A 322 7.59 10.66 -5.48
C LEU A 322 7.41 9.91 -4.16
N LEU A 323 7.86 10.49 -3.07
CA LEU A 323 7.85 9.90 -1.74
C LEU A 323 7.02 10.78 -0.80
N SER A 324 6.02 10.21 -0.14
CA SER A 324 5.32 10.84 1.00
C SER A 324 5.83 10.28 2.33
N TYR A 325 5.92 11.15 3.33
CA TYR A 325 6.48 10.83 4.64
C TYR A 325 5.87 11.70 5.75
N ASP A 326 5.97 11.28 7.01
CA ASP A 326 5.81 12.22 8.12
C ASP A 326 6.90 13.30 8.09
N ASN A 327 6.57 14.52 8.51
CA ASN A 327 7.53 15.62 8.61
C ASN A 327 8.45 15.44 9.83
N HIS A 328 9.34 14.44 9.75
CA HIS A 328 10.35 14.17 10.76
C HIS A 328 11.69 14.83 10.36
N PRO A 329 12.31 15.66 11.22
CA PRO A 329 13.51 16.43 10.88
C PRO A 329 14.68 15.59 10.32
N SER A 330 14.86 14.36 10.82
CA SER A 330 15.94 13.48 10.36
C SER A 330 15.92 13.23 8.85
N LEU A 331 14.74 13.23 8.21
CA LEU A 331 14.60 13.00 6.77
C LEU A 331 15.29 14.10 5.96
N THR A 332 15.26 15.34 6.45
CA THR A 332 15.80 16.52 5.76
C THR A 332 17.16 16.96 6.29
N GLU A 333 17.56 16.52 7.48
CA GLU A 333 18.84 16.89 8.11
C GLU A 333 19.92 15.80 7.93
N SER A 334 19.54 14.53 7.83
CA SER A 334 20.51 13.44 7.70
C SER A 334 21.06 13.30 6.27
N PRO A 335 22.39 13.30 6.07
CA PRO A 335 23.00 13.04 4.77
C PRO A 335 22.84 11.59 4.30
N TRP A 336 22.41 10.69 5.20
CA TRP A 336 22.10 9.29 4.90
C TRP A 336 20.65 9.10 4.46
N LEU A 337 19.78 10.05 4.77
CA LEU A 337 18.42 10.15 4.25
C LEU A 337 18.39 11.17 3.11
N TYR A 338 17.49 12.14 3.15
CA TYR A 338 17.21 13.03 2.03
C TYR A 338 17.78 14.43 2.21
N ALA A 339 18.70 14.71 3.13
CA ALA A 339 19.30 16.05 3.24
C ALA A 339 19.93 16.53 1.92
N ARG A 340 20.56 15.62 1.18
CA ARG A 340 21.10 15.89 -0.16
C ARG A 340 19.99 16.26 -1.15
N ASP A 341 20.29 17.16 -2.06
CA ASP A 341 19.36 17.65 -3.09
C ASP A 341 19.55 16.96 -4.45
N ARG A 342 20.27 15.83 -4.48
CA ARG A 342 20.56 15.08 -5.70
C ARG A 342 20.46 13.57 -5.51
N MET A 343 19.87 12.93 -6.51
CA MET A 343 19.94 11.50 -6.79
C MET A 343 21.00 11.32 -7.88
N ASN A 344 21.98 10.45 -7.63
CA ASN A 344 23.07 10.14 -8.56
C ASN A 344 22.97 8.66 -8.93
N PRO A 345 22.46 8.32 -10.13
CA PRO A 345 22.43 6.93 -10.56
C PRO A 345 23.84 6.34 -10.58
N SER A 346 23.93 5.02 -10.41
CA SER A 346 25.17 4.26 -10.61
C SER A 346 25.70 4.45 -12.05
N GLU A 347 26.97 4.17 -12.30
CA GLU A 347 27.57 4.37 -13.63
C GLU A 347 26.81 3.60 -14.73
N SER A 348 26.43 2.35 -14.47
CA SER A 348 25.60 1.54 -15.37
C SER A 348 24.22 2.16 -15.58
N ASP A 349 23.58 2.67 -14.51
CA ASP A 349 22.25 3.26 -14.61
C ASP A 349 22.28 4.59 -15.38
N ARG A 350 23.35 5.39 -15.29
CA ARG A 350 23.47 6.64 -16.05
C ARG A 350 23.44 6.42 -17.56
N VAL A 351 24.06 5.33 -18.03
CA VAL A 351 24.06 4.95 -19.45
C VAL A 351 22.64 4.59 -19.88
N ASN A 352 21.96 3.74 -19.10
CA ASN A 352 20.59 3.29 -19.42
C ASN A 352 19.55 4.42 -19.32
N LEU A 353 19.68 5.32 -18.35
CA LEU A 353 18.74 6.42 -18.13
C LEU A 353 19.00 7.63 -19.03
N GLY A 354 20.21 7.76 -19.58
CA GLY A 354 20.65 8.97 -20.28
C GLY A 354 20.71 10.20 -19.37
N VAL A 355 20.77 10.02 -18.04
CA VAL A 355 20.75 11.11 -17.06
C VAL A 355 21.91 10.95 -16.07
N ARG A 356 22.67 12.04 -15.87
CA ARG A 356 23.78 12.08 -14.91
C ARG A 356 23.32 12.17 -13.45
N CYS A 357 22.27 12.95 -13.19
CA CYS A 357 21.66 13.09 -11.87
C CYS A 357 20.24 13.66 -12.00
N TRP A 358 19.38 13.37 -11.02
CA TRP A 358 18.12 14.08 -10.81
C TRP A 358 18.21 14.95 -9.56
N ARG A 359 17.64 16.16 -9.62
CA ARG A 359 17.52 17.01 -8.43
C ARG A 359 16.37 16.51 -7.56
N ILE A 360 16.62 16.40 -6.25
CA ILE A 360 15.63 16.06 -5.25
C ILE A 360 14.99 17.35 -4.74
N THR A 361 13.69 17.48 -4.96
CA THR A 361 12.86 18.59 -4.48
C THR A 361 12.06 18.15 -3.26
N LYS A 362 11.83 19.06 -2.32
CA LYS A 362 11.11 18.79 -1.07
C LYS A 362 10.02 19.83 -0.85
N ARG A 363 8.87 19.41 -0.33
CA ARG A 363 7.75 20.29 0.04
C ARG A 363 7.12 19.86 1.35
N LEU A 364 6.71 20.84 2.14
CA LEU A 364 5.78 20.63 3.26
C LEU A 364 4.35 20.70 2.72
N VAL A 365 3.58 19.66 3.00
CA VAL A 365 2.19 19.50 2.59
C VAL A 365 1.29 19.73 3.79
N SER A 366 0.56 20.84 3.79
CA SER A 366 -0.43 21.09 4.83
C SER A 366 -1.76 20.44 4.45
N THR A 367 -2.21 19.45 5.23
CA THR A 367 -3.52 18.83 5.05
C THR A 367 -4.52 19.30 6.11
N ARG A 368 -5.71 19.72 5.67
CA ARG A 368 -6.81 20.03 6.58
C ARG A 368 -7.47 18.71 7.01
N TYR A 369 -7.03 18.15 8.14
CA TYR A 369 -7.63 16.96 8.73
C TYR A 369 -9.02 17.28 9.28
N SER A 370 -10.10 16.80 8.65
CA SER A 370 -11.42 16.74 9.28
C SER A 370 -11.70 15.33 9.80
N ALA A 371 -11.15 15.00 10.97
CA ALA A 371 -11.70 13.90 11.76
C ALA A 371 -12.83 14.46 12.63
N ALA A 372 -14.02 13.86 12.52
CA ALA A 372 -15.17 14.24 13.32
C ALA A 372 -14.83 14.25 14.82
N GLY A 373 -14.97 15.42 15.45
CA GLY A 373 -14.98 15.58 16.90
C GLY A 373 -13.60 15.58 17.57
N LYS A 374 -12.84 16.66 17.41
CA LYS A 374 -12.02 17.30 18.46
C LYS A 374 -11.41 18.58 17.89
N VAL A 375 -11.89 19.73 18.37
CA VAL A 375 -11.24 21.03 18.18
C VAL A 375 -9.86 20.95 18.83
N GLY A 376 -8.77 21.19 18.07
CA GLY A 376 -7.43 21.38 18.63
C GLY A 376 -6.30 20.43 18.21
N LYS A 377 -6.37 19.71 17.07
CA LYS A 377 -5.15 19.05 16.54
C LYS A 377 -4.39 20.00 15.61
N ARG A 378 -3.12 20.26 15.95
CA ARG A 378 -2.13 20.95 15.09
C ARG A 378 -2.19 20.36 13.68
N ALA A 379 -2.14 21.22 12.66
CA ALA A 379 -1.88 20.78 11.30
C ALA A 379 -0.57 19.97 11.32
N ALA A 380 -0.66 18.67 11.08
CA ALA A 380 0.52 17.85 10.89
C ALA A 380 0.90 18.01 9.41
N ASP A 381 1.96 18.77 9.15
CA ASP A 381 2.54 18.83 7.82
C ASP A 381 3.09 17.45 7.46
N GLU A 382 2.85 17.02 6.22
CA GLU A 382 3.50 15.85 5.64
C GLU A 382 4.67 16.31 4.76
N LEU A 383 5.71 15.49 4.66
CA LEU A 383 6.86 15.78 3.81
C LEU A 383 6.70 15.06 2.48
N LEU A 384 6.80 15.82 1.39
CA LEU A 384 6.83 15.30 0.02
C LEU A 384 8.24 15.47 -0.54
N ILE A 385 8.84 14.39 -1.03
CA ILE A 385 10.21 14.36 -1.59
C ILE A 385 10.14 13.76 -2.98
N THR A 386 10.82 14.33 -3.97
CA THR A 386 10.69 13.83 -5.36
C THR A 386 11.88 14.14 -6.25
N THR A 387 12.08 13.29 -7.26
CA THR A 387 12.96 13.52 -8.42
C THR A 387 12.22 14.00 -9.66
N LEU A 388 10.93 14.34 -9.55
CA LEU A 388 10.20 15.02 -10.62
C LEU A 388 10.84 16.38 -10.95
N PRO A 389 10.73 16.87 -12.20
CA PRO A 389 11.41 18.08 -12.65
C PRO A 389 11.16 19.28 -11.71
N PRO A 390 12.19 19.87 -11.09
CA PRO A 390 12.01 20.89 -10.04
C PRO A 390 11.19 22.10 -10.46
N SER A 391 11.29 22.50 -11.74
CA SER A 391 10.52 23.61 -12.32
C SER A 391 9.02 23.37 -12.37
N THR A 392 8.59 22.10 -12.26
CA THR A 392 7.18 21.69 -12.30
C THR A 392 6.59 21.34 -10.94
N VAL A 393 7.42 21.22 -9.90
CA VAL A 393 6.92 20.89 -8.55
C VAL A 393 6.25 22.13 -7.96
N PRO A 394 4.91 22.13 -7.74
CA PRO A 394 4.19 23.34 -7.35
C PRO A 394 4.72 23.96 -6.05
N ILE A 395 4.56 25.28 -5.95
CA ILE A 395 4.81 26.07 -4.75
C ILE A 395 3.57 26.93 -4.51
N ASP A 396 2.88 26.67 -3.41
CA ASP A 396 1.65 27.37 -3.02
C ASP A 396 1.43 27.21 -1.50
N ASP A 397 0.34 27.76 -0.96
CA ASP A 397 0.03 27.67 0.47
C ASP A 397 -0.12 26.23 0.99
N GLN A 398 -0.43 25.28 0.10
CA GLN A 398 -0.57 23.87 0.43
C GLN A 398 0.75 23.11 0.25
N LEU A 399 1.57 23.45 -0.74
CA LEU A 399 2.88 22.88 -1.06
C LEU A 399 3.99 23.92 -0.83
N ARG A 400 4.43 24.04 0.41
CA ARG A 400 5.42 25.06 0.81
C ARG A 400 6.85 24.54 0.68
N VAL A 401 7.79 25.44 0.42
CA VAL A 401 9.22 25.13 0.52
C VAL A 401 9.56 24.89 2.00
N LEU A 402 10.55 24.04 2.26
CA LEU A 402 11.10 23.90 3.61
C LEU A 402 11.68 25.24 4.08
N PRO A 403 11.54 25.58 5.38
CA PRO A 403 12.08 26.81 5.95
C PRO A 403 13.62 26.87 5.89
#